data_AF-A0A9E2CFZ9-F1
#
_entry.id   AF-A0A9E2CFZ9-F1
#
_cell.length_a   1.000
_cell.length_b   1.000
_cell.length_c   1.000
_cell.angle_alpha   90.00
_cell.angle_beta   90.00
_cell.angle_gamma   90.00
#
_symmetry.space_group_name_H-M   'P 1'
#
loop_
_entity.id
_entity.type
_entity.pdbx_description
1 polymer ?
#
loop_
_entity_poly.entity_id
_entity_poly.type
_entity_poly.pdbx_seq_one_letter_code
_entity_poly.pdbx_strand_id
1 'polypeptide(L)'
;MMTRRLLMVLLLGGLCVALTVSTALAVDRVSASEKGSLLVYPKVEVRWDPLGNVIQDTFIDITNDYPQDVYVQMYFVNGDGAARMNPGNPPPCPGDGDPPVDPAIEAAIVKGLVWLAAQQNADGSWDDNGGNRVAATGLAVLKFEDRAIDLRLDPFDPAYEYHQQVIDGLAYIVAQAQVQDISGEPAADSDGDGIGVYFNENPSDHNVYQAGAAMMALAASQHPELYTTLLQDAVDWMAFAQNNPGCGAHEGGWRYNDNPCDTSDNSTSGYATLGLGYAAASPPYGFNLTIPAFVKTRLNTWINGIQDPVNGDANDGGSHYEPVYGGWVNVLKTGNLLYELGLLGYSAGPGRVQDAVDYIER
;
A
#
# COMPACT_ATOMS: atom_id res chain seq x y z
N MET A 1 1.93 12.87 38.58
CA MET A 1 0.50 12.75 38.24
C MET A 1 0.14 13.92 37.33
N MET A 2 -0.68 13.67 36.31
CA MET A 2 -1.01 14.50 35.13
C MET A 2 0.00 14.48 33.98
N THR A 3 -0.18 13.48 33.12
CA THR A 3 0.35 13.35 31.75
C THR A 3 -0.27 14.42 30.85
N ARG A 4 0.56 15.22 30.18
CA ARG A 4 0.19 16.26 29.23
C ARG A 4 -0.02 15.66 27.83
N ARG A 5 -1.05 16.10 27.11
CA ARG A 5 -1.38 15.64 25.74
C ARG A 5 -1.26 16.83 24.77
N LEU A 6 -0.54 16.63 23.67
CA LEU A 6 -0.46 17.54 22.52
C LEU A 6 -1.70 17.30 21.64
N LEU A 7 -2.30 18.36 21.10
CA LEU A 7 -3.59 18.34 20.40
C LEU A 7 -3.43 19.00 19.03
N MET A 8 -3.76 18.28 17.95
CA MET A 8 -3.74 18.79 16.57
C MET A 8 -4.92 18.19 15.80
N VAL A 9 -5.73 19.05 15.17
CA VAL A 9 -7.12 18.79 14.75
C VAL A 9 -7.23 18.74 13.22
N LEU A 10 -7.90 17.70 12.67
CA LEU A 10 -8.32 17.64 11.26
C LEU A 10 -9.74 17.05 11.09
N LEU A 11 -10.47 17.52 10.07
CA LEU A 11 -11.93 17.41 9.88
C LEU A 11 -12.30 16.75 8.53
N LEU A 12 -13.20 15.74 8.51
CA LEU A 12 -13.94 15.33 7.30
C LEU A 12 -15.12 14.37 7.61
N GLY A 13 -16.25 14.57 6.92
CA GLY A 13 -17.42 13.69 6.87
C GLY A 13 -17.73 13.28 5.43
N GLY A 14 -18.26 12.07 5.21
CA GLY A 14 -18.41 11.45 3.88
C GLY A 14 -19.81 11.50 3.25
N LEU A 15 -19.86 11.54 1.91
CA LEU A 15 -20.50 10.56 0.97
C LEU A 15 -20.32 11.03 -0.50
N CYS A 16 -20.25 10.07 -1.43
CA CYS A 16 -20.05 10.14 -2.91
C CYS A 16 -20.95 11.10 -3.72
N VAL A 17 -20.47 11.57 -4.87
CA VAL A 17 -20.94 11.28 -6.27
C VAL A 17 -20.07 12.06 -7.29
N ALA A 18 -19.86 11.44 -8.47
CA ALA A 18 -19.11 11.95 -9.62
C ALA A 18 -19.71 13.21 -10.28
N LEU A 19 -18.87 14.09 -10.84
CA LEU A 19 -18.97 14.55 -12.24
C LEU A 19 -17.80 15.49 -12.64
N THR A 20 -17.45 15.40 -13.92
CA THR A 20 -16.60 16.26 -14.76
C THR A 20 -16.84 17.78 -14.63
N VAL A 21 -15.82 18.63 -14.88
CA VAL A 21 -15.80 19.69 -15.94
C VAL A 21 -14.60 20.67 -15.84
N SER A 22 -14.01 20.91 -17.02
CA SER A 22 -13.27 22.04 -17.59
C SER A 22 -12.15 22.81 -16.86
N THR A 23 -11.11 23.06 -17.65
CA THR A 23 -10.06 24.06 -17.51
C THR A 23 -10.59 25.47 -17.22
N ALA A 24 -10.17 26.07 -16.10
CA ALA A 24 -10.24 27.50 -15.86
C ALA A 24 -8.96 28.00 -15.19
N LEU A 25 -8.52 29.19 -15.61
CA LEU A 25 -7.28 29.84 -15.19
C LEU A 25 -7.33 30.31 -13.75
N ALA A 26 -6.17 30.31 -13.11
CA ALA A 26 -5.92 30.72 -11.73
C ALA A 26 -6.42 32.14 -11.43
N VAL A 27 -7.47 32.26 -10.62
CA VAL A 27 -7.64 33.14 -9.45
C VAL A 27 -8.92 32.66 -8.75
N ASP A 28 -8.84 31.92 -7.64
CA ASP A 28 -9.89 31.94 -6.61
C ASP A 28 -9.39 31.32 -5.30
N ARG A 29 -9.66 32.01 -4.18
CA ARG A 29 -9.44 31.49 -2.83
C ARG A 29 -10.52 30.44 -2.56
N VAL A 30 -10.15 29.37 -1.86
CA VAL A 30 -11.07 28.30 -1.45
C VAL A 30 -12.25 28.92 -0.68
N SER A 31 -13.45 28.84 -1.26
CA SER A 31 -14.70 29.31 -0.65
C SER A 31 -15.29 28.22 0.24
N ALA A 32 -15.73 28.58 1.45
CA ALA A 32 -16.45 27.69 2.38
C ALA A 32 -17.93 27.47 2.02
N SER A 33 -18.40 28.00 0.87
CA SER A 33 -19.79 27.88 0.44
C SER A 33 -20.17 26.51 -0.13
N GLU A 34 -19.21 25.62 -0.35
CA GLU A 34 -19.39 24.28 -0.91
C GLU A 34 -19.40 23.22 0.21
N LYS A 35 -20.43 22.36 0.24
CA LYS A 35 -20.53 21.24 1.19
C LYS A 35 -19.41 20.22 0.92
N GLY A 36 -18.67 19.83 1.96
CA GLY A 36 -17.61 18.81 1.87
C GLY A 36 -16.18 19.37 1.84
N SER A 37 -15.95 20.59 2.32
CA SER A 37 -14.61 21.19 2.40
C SER A 37 -13.74 20.47 3.45
N LEU A 38 -12.63 19.87 3.00
CA LEU A 38 -11.54 19.39 3.85
C LEU A 38 -10.62 20.55 4.21
N LEU A 39 -10.49 20.81 5.51
CA LEU A 39 -9.54 21.80 6.03
C LEU A 39 -8.37 21.08 6.69
N VAL A 40 -7.19 21.21 6.10
CA VAL A 40 -5.94 20.64 6.62
C VAL A 40 -5.14 21.75 7.29
N TYR A 41 -4.86 21.60 8.58
CA TYR A 41 -3.90 22.44 9.28
C TYR A 41 -2.58 21.68 9.37
N PRO A 42 -1.57 22.02 8.55
CA PRO A 42 -0.31 21.28 8.51
C PRO A 42 0.55 21.48 9.77
N LYS A 43 0.21 22.45 10.63
CA LYS A 43 0.92 22.70 11.89
C LYS A 43 0.01 23.32 12.95
N VAL A 44 -0.28 22.55 14.00
CA VAL A 44 -0.91 23.01 15.25
C VAL A 44 0.04 22.66 16.37
N GLU A 45 0.54 23.67 17.10
CA GLU A 45 1.59 23.47 18.08
C GLU A 45 1.23 24.11 19.41
N VAL A 46 1.43 23.34 20.48
CA VAL A 46 1.41 23.83 21.86
C VAL A 46 2.78 23.55 22.47
N ARG A 47 3.42 24.58 23.03
CA ARG A 47 4.71 24.45 23.74
C ARG A 47 4.55 24.82 25.20
N TRP A 48 5.32 24.15 26.06
CA TRP A 48 5.41 24.45 27.48
C TRP A 48 6.86 24.74 27.87
N ASP A 49 7.05 25.57 28.90
CA ASP A 49 8.34 25.71 29.57
C ASP A 49 8.58 24.54 30.55
N PRO A 50 9.81 24.40 31.10
CA PRO A 50 10.14 23.35 32.07
C PRO A 50 9.33 23.42 33.39
N LEU A 51 8.69 24.56 33.67
CA LEU A 51 7.86 24.76 34.86
C LEU A 51 6.39 24.38 34.60
N GLY A 52 6.02 24.19 33.33
CA GLY A 52 4.69 23.80 32.92
C GLY A 52 3.78 24.89 32.44
N ASN A 53 4.30 26.10 32.26
CA ASN A 53 3.53 27.18 31.68
C ASN A 53 3.48 27.00 30.17
N VAL A 54 2.32 27.25 29.57
CA VAL A 54 2.17 27.31 28.11
C VAL A 54 2.95 28.52 27.60
N ILE A 55 3.88 28.30 26.69
CA ILE A 55 4.70 29.35 26.05
C ILE A 55 4.37 29.56 24.58
N GLN A 56 3.61 28.64 23.97
CA GLN A 56 3.05 28.79 22.63
C GLN A 56 1.76 27.97 22.56
N ASP A 57 0.72 28.52 21.96
CA ASP A 57 -0.54 27.80 21.70
C ASP A 57 -1.10 28.27 20.34
N THR A 58 -1.79 27.37 19.66
CA THR A 58 -2.46 27.63 18.38
C THR A 58 -3.96 27.51 18.58
N PHE A 59 -4.66 28.64 18.64
CA PHE A 59 -6.12 28.65 18.72
C PHE A 59 -6.74 28.49 17.33
N ILE A 60 -7.68 27.55 17.21
CA ILE A 60 -8.47 27.33 16.00
C ILE A 60 -9.92 27.68 16.33
N ASP A 61 -10.41 28.76 15.73
CA ASP A 61 -11.83 29.12 15.75
C ASP A 61 -12.50 28.63 14.47
N ILE A 62 -13.59 27.88 14.63
CA ILE A 62 -14.40 27.37 13.52
C ILE A 62 -15.79 27.95 13.64
N THR A 63 -16.18 28.78 12.66
CA THR A 63 -17.49 29.39 12.61
C THR A 63 -18.30 28.76 11.49
N ASN A 64 -19.47 28.19 11.84
CA ASN A 64 -20.43 27.72 10.85
C ASN A 64 -21.34 28.89 10.44
N ASP A 65 -21.35 29.24 9.16
CA ASP A 65 -22.25 30.25 8.59
C ASP A 65 -23.52 29.64 7.97
N TYR A 66 -23.68 28.31 8.05
CA TYR A 66 -24.89 27.60 7.63
C TYR A 66 -26.02 27.78 8.67
N PRO A 67 -27.27 28.05 8.25
CA PRO A 67 -28.37 28.36 9.17
C PRO A 67 -28.95 27.14 9.92
N GLN A 68 -28.25 26.00 9.90
CA GLN A 68 -28.66 24.76 10.58
C GLN A 68 -27.47 24.15 11.31
N ASP A 69 -27.79 23.27 12.28
CA ASP A 69 -26.79 22.48 13.00
C ASP A 69 -26.00 21.59 12.04
N VAL A 70 -24.68 21.53 12.25
CA VAL A 70 -23.76 20.68 11.48
C VAL A 70 -23.04 19.74 12.42
N TYR A 71 -22.88 18.48 12.01
CA TYR A 71 -22.07 17.51 12.73
C TYR A 71 -20.60 17.67 12.34
N VAL A 72 -19.76 17.80 13.36
CA VAL A 72 -18.32 18.02 13.23
C VAL A 72 -17.62 16.76 13.73
N GLN A 73 -16.86 16.10 12.87
CA GLN A 73 -16.09 14.90 13.22
C GLN A 73 -14.59 15.21 13.12
N MET A 74 -13.86 14.95 14.21
CA MET A 74 -12.43 15.26 14.34
C MET A 74 -11.62 13.97 14.39
N TYR A 75 -10.47 13.97 13.69
CA TYR A 75 -9.49 12.89 13.70
C TYR A 75 -8.12 13.44 14.13
N PHE A 76 -7.32 12.60 14.80
CA PHE A 76 -5.98 12.93 15.29
C PHE A 76 -4.96 11.98 14.63
N VAL A 77 -3.91 12.52 14.01
CA VAL A 77 -2.80 11.74 13.44
C VAL A 77 -1.50 12.23 14.08
N ASN A 78 -0.85 11.39 14.89
CA ASN A 78 0.45 11.71 15.49
C ASN A 78 1.56 11.19 14.57
N GLY A 79 2.41 12.09 14.09
CA GLY A 79 3.68 11.74 13.44
C GLY A 79 4.78 11.61 14.50
N ASP A 80 5.00 10.39 15.00
CA ASP A 80 6.23 10.10 15.72
C ASP A 80 7.38 9.93 14.72
N GLY A 81 8.51 10.59 15.00
CA GLY A 81 9.64 10.70 14.06
C GLY A 81 10.40 9.40 13.83
N ALA A 82 10.99 9.27 12.64
CA ALA A 82 11.83 8.15 12.26
C ALA A 82 12.94 7.90 13.29
N ALA A 83 12.91 6.73 13.94
CA ALA A 83 14.02 6.24 14.72
C ALA A 83 15.26 6.14 13.81
N ARG A 84 16.40 6.67 14.27
CA ARG A 84 17.67 6.67 13.54
C ARG A 84 18.06 5.25 13.14
N MET A 85 18.01 4.93 11.84
CA MET A 85 18.54 3.68 11.30
C MET A 85 20.05 3.59 11.54
N ASN A 86 20.49 2.49 12.14
CA ASN A 86 21.90 2.14 12.27
C ASN A 86 22.21 1.08 11.19
N PRO A 87 23.11 1.36 10.21
CA PRO A 87 23.24 0.57 8.98
C PRO A 87 23.88 -0.83 9.13
N GLY A 88 23.97 -1.36 10.36
CA GLY A 88 24.60 -2.65 10.68
C GLY A 88 23.69 -3.69 11.31
N ASN A 89 22.44 -3.36 11.63
CA ASN A 89 21.44 -4.30 12.14
C ASN A 89 20.21 -4.22 11.22
N PRO A 90 19.68 -5.35 10.72
CA PRO A 90 18.33 -5.35 10.18
C PRO A 90 17.38 -4.79 11.27
N PRO A 91 16.29 -4.09 10.89
CA PRO A 91 15.32 -3.63 11.88
C PRO A 91 14.91 -4.84 12.73
N PRO A 92 14.96 -4.75 14.07
CA PRO A 92 14.35 -5.78 14.88
C PRO A 92 12.88 -5.90 14.44
N CYS A 93 12.40 -7.13 14.25
CA CYS A 93 10.97 -7.37 14.11
C CYS A 93 10.24 -6.60 15.23
N PRO A 94 9.04 -6.05 14.99
CA PRO A 94 8.30 -5.30 16.00
C PRO A 94 8.26 -6.07 17.34
N GLY A 95 8.73 -5.43 18.40
CA GLY A 95 8.58 -5.93 19.77
C GLY A 95 9.82 -6.39 20.53
N ASP A 96 11.05 -6.16 20.05
CA ASP A 96 12.25 -6.19 20.91
C ASP A 96 12.56 -4.77 21.42
N GLY A 97 11.61 -4.18 22.15
CA GLY A 97 11.76 -2.88 22.81
C GLY A 97 10.82 -1.77 22.33
N ASP A 98 9.87 -2.07 21.44
CA ASP A 98 8.89 -1.05 21.00
C ASP A 98 7.94 -0.66 22.14
N PRO A 99 7.62 0.64 22.28
CA PRO A 99 6.63 1.07 23.23
C PRO A 99 5.28 0.41 22.91
N PRO A 100 4.46 0.09 23.93
CA PRO A 100 3.12 -0.44 23.69
C PRO A 100 2.33 0.51 22.80
N VAL A 101 1.65 -0.05 21.80
CA VAL A 101 0.74 0.68 20.89
C VAL A 101 -0.22 1.52 21.73
N ASP A 102 -0.47 2.77 21.31
CA ASP A 102 -1.44 3.64 21.97
C ASP A 102 -2.78 2.90 22.11
N PRO A 103 -3.38 2.79 23.32
CA PRO A 103 -4.64 2.10 23.52
C PRO A 103 -5.78 2.56 22.60
N ALA A 104 -5.77 3.81 22.15
CA ALA A 104 -6.75 4.31 21.18
C ALA A 104 -6.51 3.76 19.77
N ILE A 105 -5.25 3.58 19.37
CA ILE A 105 -4.88 2.93 18.09
C ILE A 105 -5.29 1.47 18.13
N GLU A 106 -4.95 0.77 19.22
CA GLU A 106 -5.34 -0.64 19.40
C GLU A 106 -6.87 -0.81 19.36
N ALA A 107 -7.62 0.05 20.06
CA ALA A 107 -9.08 0.02 20.01
C ALA A 107 -9.65 0.30 18.61
N ALA A 108 -8.99 1.12 17.79
CA ALA A 108 -9.38 1.38 16.41
C ALA A 108 -9.09 0.17 15.51
N ILE A 109 -7.92 -0.47 15.67
CA ILE A 109 -7.56 -1.70 14.96
C ILE A 109 -8.59 -2.79 15.23
N VAL A 110 -8.88 -3.07 16.51
CA VAL A 110 -9.85 -4.10 16.90
C VAL A 110 -11.23 -3.81 16.30
N LYS A 111 -11.71 -2.55 16.36
CA LYS A 111 -13.01 -2.19 15.75
C LYS A 111 -13.02 -2.39 14.24
N GLY A 112 -11.92 -2.05 13.56
CA GLY A 112 -11.76 -2.23 12.13
C GLY A 112 -11.81 -3.71 11.74
N LEU A 113 -11.09 -4.57 12.47
CA LEU A 113 -11.06 -6.01 12.22
C LEU A 113 -12.42 -6.67 12.48
N VAL A 114 -13.12 -6.29 13.56
CA VAL A 114 -14.49 -6.77 13.83
C VAL A 114 -15.44 -6.39 12.69
N TRP A 115 -15.36 -5.15 12.21
CA TRP A 115 -16.19 -4.72 11.08
C TRP A 115 -15.84 -5.48 9.80
N LEU A 116 -14.54 -5.62 9.51
CA LEU A 116 -14.03 -6.31 8.32
C LEU A 116 -14.44 -7.78 8.31
N ALA A 117 -14.35 -8.47 9.46
CA ALA A 117 -14.76 -9.86 9.61
C ALA A 117 -16.25 -10.05 9.33
N ALA A 118 -17.08 -9.07 9.70
CA ALA A 118 -18.50 -9.08 9.40
C ALA A 118 -18.84 -8.81 7.93
N GLN A 119 -17.86 -8.42 7.09
CA GLN A 119 -18.04 -8.21 5.65
C GLN A 119 -17.73 -9.46 4.82
N GLN A 120 -17.19 -10.53 5.42
CA GLN A 120 -16.84 -11.73 4.66
C GLN A 120 -18.09 -12.43 4.13
N ASN A 121 -18.08 -12.76 2.85
CA ASN A 121 -19.11 -13.54 2.19
C ASN A 121 -19.04 -15.01 2.60
N ALA A 122 -20.12 -15.75 2.35
CA ALA A 122 -20.21 -17.16 2.68
C ALA A 122 -19.23 -18.07 1.90
N ASP A 123 -18.70 -17.58 0.78
CA ASP A 123 -17.66 -18.26 -0.01
C ASP A 123 -16.23 -17.89 0.42
N GLY A 124 -16.08 -17.09 1.49
CA GLY A 124 -14.79 -16.64 2.01
C GLY A 124 -14.30 -15.32 1.43
N SER A 125 -14.97 -14.76 0.42
CA SER A 125 -14.52 -13.55 -0.26
C SER A 125 -14.91 -12.24 0.43
N TRP A 126 -14.29 -11.14 0.01
CA TRP A 126 -14.74 -9.78 0.25
C TRP A 126 -15.04 -9.07 -1.06
N ASP A 127 -16.22 -8.47 -1.16
CA ASP A 127 -16.61 -7.70 -2.34
C ASP A 127 -15.87 -6.35 -2.43
N ASP A 128 -15.62 -5.93 -3.66
CA ASP A 128 -15.36 -4.54 -3.99
C ASP A 128 -16.43 -4.02 -4.97
N ASN A 129 -16.53 -2.69 -5.10
CA ASN A 129 -17.41 -2.08 -6.09
C ASN A 129 -16.83 -2.11 -7.52
N GLY A 130 -15.66 -2.74 -7.72
CA GLY A 130 -14.84 -2.66 -8.93
C GLY A 130 -14.69 -3.96 -9.70
N GLY A 131 -15.23 -5.07 -9.19
CA GLY A 131 -15.07 -6.40 -9.78
C GLY A 131 -13.70 -7.05 -9.53
N ASN A 132 -12.94 -6.62 -8.51
CA ASN A 132 -11.63 -7.19 -8.15
C ASN A 132 -11.70 -7.91 -6.81
N ARG A 133 -12.67 -8.82 -6.69
CA ARG A 133 -12.95 -9.57 -5.46
C ARG A 133 -11.74 -10.34 -4.95
N VAL A 134 -10.87 -10.84 -5.83
CA VAL A 134 -9.60 -11.48 -5.42
C VAL A 134 -8.69 -10.48 -4.71
N ALA A 135 -8.54 -9.28 -5.25
CA ALA A 135 -7.70 -8.26 -4.62
C ALA A 135 -8.27 -7.79 -3.28
N ALA A 136 -9.58 -7.56 -3.22
CA ALA A 136 -10.27 -7.19 -1.99
C ALA A 136 -10.12 -8.27 -0.90
N THR A 137 -10.28 -9.54 -1.30
CA THR A 137 -10.08 -10.69 -0.40
C THR A 137 -8.62 -10.78 0.05
N GLY A 138 -7.65 -10.66 -0.85
CA GLY A 138 -6.21 -10.69 -0.51
C GLY A 138 -5.83 -9.60 0.49
N LEU A 139 -6.28 -8.36 0.28
CA LEU A 139 -6.02 -7.27 1.20
C LEU A 139 -6.73 -7.44 2.56
N ALA A 140 -7.95 -8.00 2.58
CA ALA A 140 -8.67 -8.25 3.83
C ALA A 140 -7.99 -9.36 4.65
N VAL A 141 -7.64 -10.48 4.00
CA VAL A 141 -6.92 -11.61 4.61
C VAL A 141 -5.58 -11.15 5.17
N LEU A 142 -4.80 -10.40 4.39
CA LEU A 142 -3.52 -9.85 4.83
C LEU A 142 -3.65 -9.03 6.13
N LYS A 143 -4.74 -8.29 6.33
CA LYS A 143 -4.95 -7.53 7.58
C LYS A 143 -5.21 -8.42 8.79
N PHE A 144 -5.84 -9.58 8.60
CA PHE A 144 -5.98 -10.57 9.67
C PHE A 144 -4.66 -11.30 9.92
N GLU A 145 -3.87 -11.57 8.88
CA GLU A 145 -2.54 -12.19 9.03
C GLU A 145 -1.57 -11.23 9.74
N ASP A 146 -1.51 -9.96 9.33
CA ASP A 146 -0.74 -8.90 10.01
C ASP A 146 -1.07 -8.87 11.51
N ARG A 147 -2.36 -8.94 11.85
CA ARG A 147 -2.80 -8.96 13.24
C ARG A 147 -2.33 -10.22 13.98
N ALA A 148 -2.36 -11.39 13.35
CA ALA A 148 -1.84 -12.61 13.96
C ALA A 148 -0.33 -12.45 14.22
N ILE A 149 0.42 -11.94 13.25
CA ILE A 149 1.85 -11.66 13.35
C ILE A 149 2.16 -10.69 14.48
N ASP A 150 1.43 -9.56 14.56
CA ASP A 150 1.60 -8.56 15.63
C ASP A 150 1.37 -9.16 17.03
N LEU A 151 0.41 -10.09 17.13
CA LEU A 151 0.11 -10.83 18.35
C LEU A 151 1.02 -12.04 18.57
N ARG A 152 1.92 -12.35 17.62
CA ARG A 152 2.78 -13.54 17.61
C ARG A 152 1.98 -14.84 17.70
N LEU A 153 0.87 -14.87 16.98
CA LEU A 153 0.00 -16.02 16.82
C LEU A 153 0.15 -16.59 15.41
N ASP A 154 -0.15 -17.88 15.31
CA ASP A 154 -0.36 -18.55 14.04
C ASP A 154 -1.77 -18.18 13.53
N PRO A 155 -1.91 -17.66 12.30
CA PRO A 155 -3.19 -17.22 11.76
C PRO A 155 -4.16 -18.39 11.52
N PHE A 156 -3.72 -19.65 11.50
CA PHE A 156 -4.57 -20.83 11.36
C PHE A 156 -4.89 -21.49 12.70
N ASP A 157 -4.26 -21.06 13.80
CA ASP A 157 -4.56 -21.60 15.13
C ASP A 157 -6.01 -21.27 15.53
N PRO A 158 -6.85 -22.27 15.89
CA PRO A 158 -8.21 -22.02 16.36
C PRO A 158 -8.33 -21.09 17.57
N ALA A 159 -7.23 -20.86 18.31
CA ALA A 159 -7.16 -19.88 19.39
C ALA A 159 -7.11 -18.42 18.90
N TYR A 160 -6.72 -18.17 17.65
CA TYR A 160 -6.75 -16.85 17.04
C TYR A 160 -8.18 -16.49 16.62
N GLU A 161 -8.66 -15.31 17.04
CA GLU A 161 -10.06 -14.89 16.84
C GLU A 161 -10.51 -14.90 15.37
N TYR A 162 -9.61 -14.58 14.44
CA TYR A 162 -9.92 -14.45 13.01
C TYR A 162 -9.40 -15.61 12.16
N HIS A 163 -9.04 -16.75 12.75
CA HIS A 163 -8.46 -17.88 12.01
C HIS A 163 -9.37 -18.39 10.89
N GLN A 164 -10.69 -18.44 11.12
CA GLN A 164 -11.64 -18.91 10.12
C GLN A 164 -11.72 -17.92 8.93
N GLN A 165 -11.69 -16.61 9.19
CA GLN A 165 -11.67 -15.59 8.14
C GLN A 165 -10.44 -15.74 7.24
N VAL A 166 -9.27 -16.02 7.83
CA VAL A 166 -8.04 -16.28 7.09
C VAL A 166 -8.18 -17.54 6.24
N ILE A 167 -8.56 -18.67 6.85
CA ILE A 167 -8.67 -19.96 6.15
C ILE A 167 -9.66 -19.87 4.97
N ASP A 168 -10.85 -19.30 5.19
CA ASP A 168 -11.87 -19.20 4.16
C ASP A 168 -11.45 -18.23 3.04
N GLY A 169 -10.80 -17.12 3.39
CA GLY A 169 -10.30 -16.15 2.42
C GLY A 169 -9.17 -16.69 1.56
N LEU A 170 -8.21 -17.40 2.15
CA LEU A 170 -7.14 -18.07 1.41
C LEU A 170 -7.69 -19.20 0.52
N ALA A 171 -8.66 -19.97 1.02
CA ALA A 171 -9.33 -21.00 0.22
C ALA A 171 -10.02 -20.40 -1.00
N TYR A 172 -10.69 -19.26 -0.84
CA TYR A 172 -11.28 -18.50 -1.93
C TYR A 172 -10.22 -18.05 -2.94
N ILE A 173 -9.11 -17.44 -2.49
CA ILE A 173 -8.01 -16.97 -3.37
C ILE A 173 -7.44 -18.13 -4.19
N VAL A 174 -7.13 -19.26 -3.56
CA VAL A 174 -6.58 -20.45 -4.24
C VAL A 174 -7.57 -21.00 -5.27
N ALA A 175 -8.87 -20.94 -5.01
CA ALA A 175 -9.88 -21.36 -5.97
C ALA A 175 -9.93 -20.49 -7.25
N GLN A 176 -9.35 -19.28 -7.22
CA GLN A 176 -9.25 -18.38 -8.37
C GLN A 176 -7.94 -18.50 -9.16
N ALA A 177 -7.06 -19.44 -8.79
CA ALA A 177 -5.79 -19.65 -9.47
C ALA A 177 -6.00 -20.06 -10.94
N GLN A 178 -5.32 -19.36 -11.85
CA GLN A 178 -5.27 -19.61 -13.28
C GLN A 178 -3.85 -20.04 -13.66
N VAL A 179 -3.74 -21.17 -14.35
CA VAL A 179 -2.46 -21.70 -14.83
C VAL A 179 -2.15 -21.15 -16.22
N GLN A 180 -0.93 -20.66 -16.40
CA GLN A 180 -0.36 -20.14 -17.64
C GLN A 180 0.89 -20.95 -18.01
N ASP A 181 0.97 -21.42 -19.25
CA ASP A 181 2.21 -21.97 -19.80
C ASP A 181 3.19 -20.82 -20.05
N ILE A 182 4.32 -20.85 -19.33
CA ILE A 182 5.41 -19.86 -19.46
C ILE A 182 6.70 -20.49 -20.00
N SER A 183 6.65 -21.74 -20.49
CA SER A 183 7.82 -22.46 -21.00
C SER A 183 8.53 -21.76 -22.17
N GLY A 184 7.84 -20.82 -22.84
CA GLY A 184 8.39 -19.94 -23.87
C GLY A 184 9.32 -18.82 -23.34
N GLU A 185 9.32 -18.56 -22.04
CA GLU A 185 10.12 -17.51 -21.38
C GLU A 185 10.95 -18.09 -20.21
N PRO A 186 12.00 -18.90 -20.48
CA PRO A 186 12.76 -19.61 -19.44
C PRO A 186 13.48 -18.72 -18.43
N ALA A 187 13.54 -17.41 -18.68
CA ALA A 187 14.11 -16.47 -17.71
C ALA A 187 13.14 -16.18 -16.56
N ALA A 188 11.83 -16.28 -16.80
CA ALA A 188 10.76 -16.06 -15.83
C ALA A 188 10.43 -17.32 -15.01
N ASP A 189 10.58 -18.50 -15.61
CA ASP A 189 10.41 -19.83 -15.01
C ASP A 189 11.62 -20.17 -14.10
N SER A 190 11.49 -19.86 -12.81
CA SER A 190 12.61 -19.89 -11.87
C SER A 190 12.82 -21.24 -11.20
N ASP A 191 11.82 -22.13 -11.22
CA ASP A 191 11.90 -23.50 -10.74
C ASP A 191 11.88 -24.57 -11.86
N GLY A 192 11.60 -24.16 -13.11
CA GLY A 192 11.83 -24.94 -14.32
C GLY A 192 10.70 -25.90 -14.67
N ASP A 193 9.51 -25.70 -14.13
CA ASP A 193 8.34 -26.56 -14.40
C ASP A 193 7.49 -26.04 -15.58
N GLY A 194 7.77 -24.84 -16.07
CA GLY A 194 7.10 -24.19 -17.19
C GLY A 194 5.73 -23.59 -16.83
N ILE A 195 5.41 -23.47 -15.54
CA ILE A 195 4.11 -23.06 -15.02
C ILE A 195 4.21 -21.68 -14.37
N GLY A 196 3.32 -20.79 -14.82
CA GLY A 196 3.01 -19.56 -14.10
C GLY A 196 1.59 -19.60 -13.56
N VAL A 197 1.36 -19.00 -12.40
CA VAL A 197 0.01 -18.84 -11.84
C VAL A 197 -0.36 -17.37 -11.62
N TYR A 198 -1.57 -16.99 -12.01
CA TYR A 198 -2.18 -15.72 -11.59
C TYR A 198 -3.54 -15.95 -10.98
N PHE A 199 -4.12 -14.90 -10.39
CA PHE A 199 -5.38 -15.01 -9.67
C PHE A 199 -6.36 -13.98 -10.20
N ASN A 200 -7.51 -14.45 -10.71
CA ASN A 200 -8.62 -13.58 -11.10
C ASN A 200 -9.96 -14.30 -10.97
N GLU A 201 -11.02 -13.53 -10.72
CA GLU A 201 -12.37 -13.98 -11.12
C GLU A 201 -12.58 -13.61 -12.58
N ASN A 202 -12.94 -14.58 -13.42
CA ASN A 202 -13.36 -14.31 -14.80
C ASN A 202 -14.69 -13.52 -14.79
N PRO A 203 -14.82 -12.37 -15.50
CA PRO A 203 -13.95 -11.85 -16.57
C PRO A 203 -13.16 -10.58 -16.17
N SER A 204 -12.51 -10.54 -15.01
CA SER A 204 -11.71 -9.38 -14.63
C SER A 204 -10.44 -9.28 -15.48
N ASP A 205 -10.24 -8.12 -16.11
CA ASP A 205 -9.05 -7.80 -16.91
C ASP A 205 -7.90 -7.23 -16.05
N HIS A 206 -7.98 -7.33 -14.71
CA HIS A 206 -7.00 -6.75 -13.76
C HIS A 206 -6.10 -7.81 -13.11
N ASN A 207 -5.56 -8.72 -13.92
CA ASN A 207 -4.79 -9.89 -13.49
C ASN A 207 -3.61 -9.54 -12.58
N VAL A 208 -2.77 -8.58 -12.96
CA VAL A 208 -1.57 -8.21 -12.16
C VAL A 208 -1.95 -7.65 -10.80
N TYR A 209 -2.98 -6.79 -10.75
CA TYR A 209 -3.44 -6.17 -9.51
C TYR A 209 -3.97 -7.22 -8.53
N GLN A 210 -4.80 -8.13 -9.03
CA GLN A 210 -5.36 -9.21 -8.24
C GLN A 210 -4.31 -10.24 -7.82
N ALA A 211 -3.40 -10.60 -8.73
CA ALA A 211 -2.31 -11.50 -8.41
C ALA A 211 -1.38 -10.92 -7.34
N GLY A 212 -0.98 -9.64 -7.45
CA GLY A 212 -0.15 -9.00 -6.43
C GLY A 212 -0.78 -9.02 -5.04
N ALA A 213 -2.08 -8.73 -4.94
CA ALA A 213 -2.82 -8.80 -3.68
C ALA A 213 -2.98 -10.23 -3.13
N ALA A 214 -3.25 -11.21 -3.99
CA ALA A 214 -3.30 -12.62 -3.62
C ALA A 214 -1.94 -13.12 -3.10
N MET A 215 -0.86 -12.76 -3.78
CA MET A 215 0.51 -13.13 -3.38
C MET A 215 0.86 -12.60 -1.98
N MET A 216 0.47 -11.36 -1.65
CA MET A 216 0.70 -10.82 -0.30
C MET A 216 0.04 -11.66 0.78
N ALA A 217 -1.23 -12.05 0.60
CA ALA A 217 -1.95 -12.91 1.55
C ALA A 217 -1.32 -14.31 1.66
N LEU A 218 -1.08 -14.97 0.53
CA LEU A 218 -0.43 -16.29 0.52
C LEU A 218 0.92 -16.28 1.25
N ALA A 219 1.73 -15.24 1.04
CA ALA A 219 3.04 -15.08 1.66
C ALA A 219 2.97 -14.84 3.18
N ALA A 220 1.99 -14.06 3.65
CA ALA A 220 1.81 -13.70 5.06
C ALA A 220 1.07 -14.78 5.89
N SER A 221 0.58 -15.84 5.24
CA SER A 221 -0.11 -16.95 5.91
C SER A 221 0.72 -17.69 6.95
N GLN A 222 2.05 -17.55 6.96
CA GLN A 222 2.98 -18.33 7.80
C GLN A 222 2.97 -19.85 7.53
N HIS A 223 2.34 -20.32 6.44
CA HIS A 223 2.22 -21.73 6.06
C HIS A 223 2.90 -22.05 4.71
N PRO A 224 4.23 -21.94 4.60
CA PRO A 224 4.97 -22.26 3.38
C PRO A 224 4.75 -23.71 2.91
N GLU A 225 4.51 -24.65 3.83
CA GLU A 225 4.20 -26.05 3.51
C GLU A 225 2.92 -26.23 2.68
N LEU A 226 2.02 -25.24 2.69
CA LEU A 226 0.79 -25.26 1.91
C LEU A 226 0.93 -24.49 0.60
N TYR A 227 1.67 -23.38 0.60
CA TYR A 227 1.58 -22.37 -0.46
C TYR A 227 2.88 -22.08 -1.19
N THR A 228 4.04 -22.62 -0.79
CA THR A 228 5.33 -22.30 -1.43
C THR A 228 5.34 -22.55 -2.94
N THR A 229 4.89 -23.72 -3.42
CA THR A 229 4.88 -24.02 -4.85
C THR A 229 3.97 -23.06 -5.60
N LEU A 230 2.70 -22.94 -5.17
CA LEU A 230 1.74 -22.03 -5.78
C LEU A 230 2.24 -20.56 -5.82
N LEU A 231 2.88 -20.11 -4.74
CA LEU A 231 3.41 -18.75 -4.66
C LEU A 231 4.66 -18.58 -5.53
N GLN A 232 5.48 -19.62 -5.73
CA GLN A 232 6.60 -19.58 -6.66
C GLN A 232 6.10 -19.49 -8.11
N ASP A 233 5.12 -20.29 -8.52
CA ASP A 233 4.49 -20.17 -9.84
C ASP A 233 3.88 -18.76 -10.04
N ALA A 234 3.39 -18.13 -8.97
CA ALA A 234 2.89 -16.76 -9.01
C ALA A 234 4.00 -15.70 -9.16
N VAL A 235 5.15 -15.91 -8.53
CA VAL A 235 6.36 -15.09 -8.77
C VAL A 235 6.79 -15.21 -10.23
N ASP A 236 6.77 -16.42 -10.78
CA ASP A 236 7.20 -16.72 -12.14
C ASP A 236 6.25 -16.11 -13.17
N TRP A 237 4.94 -16.20 -12.95
CA TRP A 237 3.96 -15.48 -13.78
C TRP A 237 4.10 -13.96 -13.67
N MET A 238 4.32 -13.42 -12.46
CA MET A 238 4.51 -11.98 -12.30
C MET A 238 5.77 -11.49 -13.02
N ALA A 239 6.83 -12.31 -13.06
CA ALA A 239 8.02 -12.06 -13.86
C ALA A 239 7.75 -12.13 -15.37
N PHE A 240 6.97 -13.10 -15.81
CA PHE A 240 6.50 -13.24 -17.20
C PHE A 240 5.64 -12.05 -17.65
N ALA A 241 4.77 -11.56 -16.78
CA ALA A 241 3.84 -10.46 -17.05
C ALA A 241 4.52 -9.08 -17.15
N GLN A 242 5.79 -8.95 -16.75
CA GLN A 242 6.52 -7.68 -16.81
C GLN A 242 6.87 -7.30 -18.25
N ASN A 243 6.68 -6.03 -18.60
CA ASN A 243 6.99 -5.56 -19.95
C ASN A 243 8.46 -5.74 -20.33
N ASN A 244 8.66 -6.29 -21.52
CA ASN A 244 9.96 -6.70 -22.04
C ASN A 244 10.90 -5.53 -22.42
N PRO A 245 12.20 -5.80 -22.62
CA PRO A 245 13.13 -4.84 -23.16
C PRO A 245 12.71 -4.39 -24.56
N GLY A 246 12.81 -3.10 -24.84
CA GLY A 246 12.39 -2.52 -26.11
C GLY A 246 10.93 -2.06 -26.16
N CYS A 247 10.16 -2.20 -25.08
CA CYS A 247 8.81 -1.63 -24.92
C CYS A 247 8.82 -0.10 -24.66
N GLY A 248 9.92 0.58 -24.99
CA GLY A 248 10.08 2.03 -24.83
C GLY A 248 9.90 2.47 -23.38
N ALA A 249 9.04 3.46 -23.17
CA ALA A 249 8.75 4.00 -21.84
C ALA A 249 7.97 3.03 -20.93
N HIS A 250 7.46 1.92 -21.46
CA HIS A 250 6.71 0.92 -20.70
C HIS A 250 7.59 -0.23 -20.19
N GLU A 251 8.84 -0.31 -20.65
CA GLU A 251 9.80 -1.33 -20.23
C GLU A 251 9.94 -1.43 -18.71
N GLY A 252 9.83 -2.65 -18.19
CA GLY A 252 10.02 -2.95 -16.78
C GLY A 252 8.88 -2.58 -15.85
N GLY A 253 7.84 -1.90 -16.35
CA GLY A 253 6.58 -1.74 -15.65
C GLY A 253 5.64 -2.92 -15.90
N TRP A 254 4.50 -2.88 -15.22
CA TRP A 254 3.37 -3.77 -15.45
C TRP A 254 2.14 -2.99 -15.87
N ARG A 255 1.20 -3.71 -16.45
CA ARG A 255 -0.19 -3.26 -16.64
C ARG A 255 -1.13 -4.28 -16.03
N TYR A 256 -2.42 -4.07 -16.21
CA TYR A 256 -3.48 -4.95 -15.75
C TYR A 256 -3.39 -6.38 -16.31
N ASN A 257 -3.02 -6.51 -17.60
CA ASN A 257 -2.78 -7.79 -18.27
C ASN A 257 -1.28 -8.05 -18.46
N ASP A 258 -0.94 -9.28 -18.81
CA ASP A 258 0.42 -9.76 -19.02
C ASP A 258 1.08 -9.13 -20.26
N ASN A 259 2.23 -8.49 -20.03
CA ASN A 259 3.21 -8.06 -21.04
C ASN A 259 2.63 -7.39 -22.32
N PRO A 260 1.76 -6.36 -22.21
CA PRO A 260 1.17 -5.72 -23.39
C PRO A 260 2.18 -4.94 -24.24
N CYS A 261 3.34 -4.55 -23.67
CA CYS A 261 4.44 -3.82 -24.31
C CYS A 261 4.11 -2.41 -24.86
N ASP A 262 2.85 -2.01 -24.95
CA ASP A 262 2.40 -0.69 -25.39
C ASP A 262 1.82 0.18 -24.26
N THR A 263 1.79 -0.33 -23.03
CA THR A 263 1.35 0.39 -21.84
C THR A 263 1.92 -0.22 -20.55
N SER A 264 2.17 0.63 -19.55
CA SER A 264 2.49 0.28 -18.16
C SER A 264 1.93 1.37 -17.26
N ASP A 265 1.62 1.06 -16.01
CA ASP A 265 1.26 2.09 -15.03
C ASP A 265 1.72 1.78 -13.60
N ASN A 266 1.92 2.83 -12.81
CA ASN A 266 2.47 2.69 -11.46
C ASN A 266 1.48 2.19 -10.40
N SER A 267 0.16 2.24 -10.63
CA SER A 267 -0.78 1.54 -9.74
C SER A 267 -0.68 0.03 -9.90
N THR A 268 -0.45 -0.50 -11.11
CA THR A 268 -0.27 -1.94 -11.33
C THR A 268 1.16 -2.39 -11.00
N SER A 269 2.18 -1.62 -11.40
CA SER A 269 3.58 -1.91 -11.06
C SER A 269 3.84 -1.92 -9.55
N GLY A 270 3.20 -1.00 -8.81
CA GLY A 270 3.25 -1.01 -7.35
C GLY A 270 2.65 -2.29 -6.73
N TYR A 271 1.51 -2.78 -7.22
CA TYR A 271 0.92 -4.03 -6.71
C TYR A 271 1.71 -5.27 -7.10
N ALA A 272 2.25 -5.31 -8.32
CA ALA A 272 3.17 -6.37 -8.76
C ALA A 272 4.37 -6.46 -7.81
N THR A 273 5.00 -5.32 -7.52
CA THR A 273 6.18 -5.28 -6.66
C THR A 273 5.86 -5.57 -5.20
N LEU A 274 4.71 -5.15 -4.68
CA LEU A 274 4.20 -5.55 -3.36
C LEU A 274 4.10 -7.08 -3.25
N GLY A 275 3.43 -7.75 -4.20
CA GLY A 275 3.31 -9.21 -4.21
C GLY A 275 4.68 -9.91 -4.26
N LEU A 276 5.56 -9.47 -5.16
CA LEU A 276 6.93 -9.99 -5.27
C LEU A 276 7.74 -9.79 -3.99
N GLY A 277 7.63 -8.62 -3.37
CA GLY A 277 8.37 -8.28 -2.16
C GLY A 277 7.91 -9.08 -0.95
N TYR A 278 6.60 -9.33 -0.80
CA TYR A 278 6.07 -10.25 0.21
C TYR A 278 6.56 -11.68 -0.01
N ALA A 279 6.49 -12.20 -1.24
CA ALA A 279 6.98 -13.55 -1.54
C ALA A 279 8.47 -13.72 -1.20
N ALA A 280 9.29 -12.69 -1.48
CA ALA A 280 10.73 -12.69 -1.21
C ALA A 280 11.11 -12.35 0.24
N ALA A 281 10.19 -11.80 1.03
CA ALA A 281 10.46 -11.47 2.43
C ALA A 281 10.71 -12.74 3.25
N SER A 282 11.44 -12.59 4.36
CA SER A 282 11.58 -13.66 5.33
C SER A 282 10.30 -13.83 6.16
N PRO A 283 10.07 -15.02 6.75
CA PRO A 283 9.03 -15.18 7.76
C PRO A 283 9.14 -14.12 8.86
N PRO A 284 8.01 -13.63 9.40
CA PRO A 284 6.65 -14.16 9.20
C PRO A 284 5.88 -13.58 8.00
N TYR A 285 6.45 -12.62 7.25
CA TYR A 285 5.74 -11.91 6.18
C TYR A 285 5.93 -12.53 4.78
N GLY A 286 6.75 -13.58 4.66
CA GLY A 286 7.07 -14.20 3.38
C GLY A 286 7.81 -15.52 3.51
N PHE A 287 8.14 -16.12 2.36
CA PHE A 287 8.73 -17.47 2.29
C PHE A 287 10.19 -17.49 1.79
N ASN A 288 10.86 -16.34 1.66
CA ASN A 288 12.18 -16.19 1.04
C ASN A 288 12.24 -16.70 -0.41
N LEU A 289 11.18 -16.50 -1.19
CA LEU A 289 11.18 -16.91 -2.60
C LEU A 289 12.12 -16.04 -3.44
N THR A 290 12.64 -16.62 -4.51
CA THR A 290 13.60 -15.92 -5.37
C THR A 290 12.86 -15.19 -6.48
N ILE A 291 13.00 -13.86 -6.51
CA ILE A 291 12.58 -13.06 -7.66
C ILE A 291 13.65 -13.18 -8.75
N PRO A 292 13.30 -13.54 -10.01
CA PRO A 292 14.26 -13.56 -11.10
C PRO A 292 15.01 -12.22 -11.23
N ALA A 293 16.34 -12.26 -11.31
CA ALA A 293 17.18 -11.06 -11.21
C ALA A 293 16.85 -10.00 -12.27
N PHE A 294 16.42 -10.42 -13.47
CA PHE A 294 16.06 -9.51 -14.55
C PHE A 294 14.87 -8.61 -14.17
N VAL A 295 13.97 -9.08 -13.31
CA VAL A 295 12.77 -8.33 -12.90
C VAL A 295 13.18 -7.04 -12.20
N LYS A 296 14.15 -7.14 -11.28
CA LYS A 296 14.71 -5.97 -10.58
C LYS A 296 15.51 -5.07 -11.52
N THR A 297 16.27 -5.64 -12.46
CA THR A 297 16.98 -4.85 -13.47
C THR A 297 16.02 -4.02 -14.33
N ARG A 298 14.92 -4.61 -14.77
CA ARG A 298 13.91 -3.92 -15.59
C ARG A 298 13.08 -2.94 -14.77
N LEU A 299 12.70 -3.29 -13.54
CA LEU A 299 12.03 -2.38 -12.61
C LEU A 299 12.84 -1.10 -12.40
N ASN A 300 14.17 -1.20 -12.32
CA ASN A 300 15.04 -0.04 -12.24
C ASN A 300 14.88 0.93 -13.43
N THR A 301 14.70 0.40 -14.65
CA THR A 301 14.37 1.21 -15.85
C THR A 301 13.04 1.92 -15.67
N TRP A 302 12.01 1.20 -15.23
CA TRP A 302 10.67 1.74 -14.99
C TRP A 302 10.67 2.89 -13.97
N ILE A 303 11.26 2.66 -12.79
CA ILE A 303 11.25 3.69 -11.75
C ILE A 303 12.05 4.93 -12.12
N ASN A 304 13.09 4.80 -12.97
CA ASN A 304 13.82 5.95 -13.53
C ASN A 304 12.93 6.81 -14.43
N GLY A 305 11.95 6.21 -15.10
CA GLY A 305 11.03 6.92 -15.96
C GLY A 305 9.88 7.61 -15.21
N ILE A 306 9.39 7.02 -14.12
CA ILE A 306 8.19 7.52 -13.42
C ILE A 306 8.46 8.48 -12.27
N GLN A 307 9.67 8.49 -11.71
CA GLN A 307 9.99 9.42 -10.63
C GLN A 307 10.23 10.83 -11.21
N ASP A 308 9.51 11.81 -10.67
CA ASP A 308 9.61 13.21 -11.04
C ASP A 308 11.02 13.75 -10.68
N PRO A 309 11.78 14.30 -11.64
CA PRO A 309 13.12 14.82 -11.39
C PRO A 309 13.09 16.05 -10.48
N VAL A 310 13.95 16.09 -9.46
CA VAL A 310 14.12 17.25 -8.59
C VAL A 310 14.67 18.44 -9.39
N ASN A 311 13.80 19.35 -9.79
CA ASN A 311 14.09 20.48 -10.67
C ASN A 311 13.57 21.83 -10.13
N GLY A 312 12.98 21.84 -8.94
CA GLY A 312 12.46 23.02 -8.25
C GLY A 312 10.96 23.24 -8.44
N ASP A 313 10.24 22.26 -8.98
CA ASP A 313 8.78 22.33 -9.11
C ASP A 313 8.07 21.68 -7.89
N ALA A 314 6.74 21.66 -7.91
CA ALA A 314 5.96 21.13 -6.79
C ALA A 314 5.97 19.59 -6.70
N ASN A 315 6.31 18.92 -7.79
CA ASN A 315 6.28 17.46 -7.93
C ASN A 315 7.62 16.80 -7.64
N ASP A 316 8.71 17.58 -7.55
CA ASP A 316 10.07 17.16 -7.20
C ASP A 316 10.10 15.91 -6.29
N GLY A 317 10.57 14.79 -6.84
CA GLY A 317 10.77 13.53 -6.14
C GLY A 317 9.57 12.58 -6.07
N GLY A 318 8.37 13.05 -6.35
CA GLY A 318 7.15 12.24 -6.38
C GLY A 318 7.07 11.30 -7.60
N SER A 319 5.98 10.55 -7.71
CA SER A 319 5.79 9.59 -8.81
C SER A 319 4.59 9.88 -9.74
N HIS A 320 4.84 9.78 -11.04
CA HIS A 320 3.83 9.75 -12.11
C HIS A 320 3.18 8.37 -12.25
N TYR A 321 2.08 8.31 -13.00
CA TYR A 321 1.49 7.03 -13.40
C TYR A 321 2.34 6.31 -14.44
N GLU A 322 2.93 7.06 -15.36
CA GLU A 322 3.76 6.54 -16.44
C GLU A 322 4.77 7.61 -16.90
N PRO A 323 5.85 7.25 -17.61
CA PRO A 323 6.88 8.20 -18.00
C PRO A 323 6.50 9.15 -19.15
N VAL A 324 5.54 8.76 -20.00
CA VAL A 324 5.27 9.45 -21.28
C VAL A 324 4.32 10.63 -21.10
N TYR A 325 3.22 10.41 -20.38
CA TYR A 325 2.17 11.39 -20.21
C TYR A 325 2.38 12.10 -18.88
N GLY A 326 3.48 12.87 -18.81
CA GLY A 326 3.85 13.69 -17.66
C GLY A 326 2.62 14.41 -17.12
N GLY A 327 2.26 14.09 -15.88
CA GLY A 327 0.98 14.47 -15.32
C GLY A 327 0.83 14.00 -13.88
N TRP A 328 -0.18 14.58 -13.22
CA TRP A 328 -0.62 14.42 -11.82
C TRP A 328 0.30 13.54 -10.97
N VAL A 329 1.04 14.13 -10.04
CA VAL A 329 1.78 13.40 -9.01
C VAL A 329 0.91 13.35 -7.74
N ASN A 330 0.96 12.24 -7.00
CA ASN A 330 0.25 12.13 -5.72
C ASN A 330 0.94 11.14 -4.76
N VAL A 331 0.47 11.13 -3.51
CA VAL A 331 1.02 10.31 -2.43
C VAL A 331 0.83 8.81 -2.63
N LEU A 332 -0.24 8.37 -3.33
CA LEU A 332 -0.47 6.94 -3.59
C LEU A 332 0.63 6.37 -4.50
N LYS A 333 0.88 7.03 -5.63
CA LYS A 333 1.93 6.61 -6.57
C LYS A 333 3.32 6.74 -5.97
N THR A 334 3.53 7.80 -5.19
CA THR A 334 4.82 8.00 -4.52
C THR A 334 5.06 6.95 -3.44
N GLY A 335 4.00 6.49 -2.76
CA GLY A 335 4.05 5.34 -1.86
C GLY A 335 4.44 4.04 -2.57
N ASN A 336 3.87 3.78 -3.75
CA ASN A 336 4.28 2.64 -4.59
C ASN A 336 5.76 2.74 -4.98
N LEU A 337 6.19 3.91 -5.46
CA LEU A 337 7.60 4.17 -5.80
C LEU A 337 8.53 3.93 -4.61
N LEU A 338 8.15 4.33 -3.40
CA LEU A 338 8.95 4.09 -2.19
C LEU A 338 9.13 2.58 -1.93
N TYR A 339 8.08 1.79 -2.12
CA TYR A 339 8.17 0.33 -2.01
C TYR A 339 9.10 -0.25 -3.08
N GLU A 340 8.95 0.18 -4.34
CA GLU A 340 9.78 -0.25 -5.47
C GLU A 340 11.27 0.07 -5.25
N LEU A 341 11.58 1.28 -4.77
CA LEU A 341 12.93 1.70 -4.37
C LEU A 341 13.48 0.80 -3.26
N GLY A 342 12.66 0.47 -2.26
CA GLY A 342 13.01 -0.45 -1.19
C GLY A 342 13.32 -1.86 -1.71
N LEU A 343 12.51 -2.39 -2.63
CA LEU A 343 12.69 -3.71 -3.24
C LEU A 343 14.00 -3.83 -4.04
N LEU A 344 14.46 -2.71 -4.61
CA LEU A 344 15.75 -2.58 -5.29
C LEU A 344 16.93 -2.28 -4.34
N GLY A 345 16.67 -2.07 -3.05
CA GLY A 345 17.70 -1.83 -2.05
C GLY A 345 18.27 -0.41 -2.05
N TYR A 346 17.52 0.59 -2.55
CA TYR A 346 17.91 1.99 -2.42
C TYR A 346 17.96 2.40 -0.95
N SER A 347 19.00 3.16 -0.57
CA SER A 347 19.17 3.62 0.81
C SER A 347 18.18 4.73 1.17
N ALA A 348 17.75 4.77 2.43
CA ALA A 348 17.00 5.89 3.01
C ALA A 348 17.82 7.18 3.22
N GLY A 349 19.06 7.25 2.72
CA GLY A 349 19.89 8.45 2.75
C GLY A 349 19.50 9.45 1.64
N PRO A 350 20.31 10.50 1.44
CA PRO A 350 20.08 11.49 0.38
C PRO A 350 19.93 10.85 -1.01
N GLY A 351 19.00 11.37 -1.80
CA GLY A 351 18.67 10.90 -3.14
C GLY A 351 17.25 10.35 -3.22
N ARG A 352 17.01 9.44 -4.17
CA ARG A 352 15.68 9.04 -4.65
C ARG A 352 14.63 8.74 -3.57
N VAL A 353 15.02 8.03 -2.50
CA VAL A 353 14.11 7.70 -1.40
C VAL A 353 13.74 8.95 -0.62
N GLN A 354 14.72 9.77 -0.26
CA GLN A 354 14.47 11.03 0.45
C GLN A 354 13.65 12.00 -0.42
N ASP A 355 13.94 12.10 -1.72
CA ASP A 355 13.19 12.97 -2.63
C ASP A 355 11.69 12.58 -2.67
N ALA A 356 11.39 11.29 -2.67
CA ALA A 356 10.02 10.78 -2.62
C ALA A 356 9.35 10.99 -1.25
N VAL A 357 10.09 10.87 -0.15
CA VAL A 357 9.60 11.21 1.20
C VAL A 357 9.30 12.71 1.30
N ASP A 358 10.22 13.55 0.84
CA ASP A 358 10.08 15.01 0.84
C ASP A 358 8.86 15.45 0.02
N TYR A 359 8.53 14.74 -1.07
CA TYR A 359 7.28 14.97 -1.80
C TYR A 359 6.04 14.70 -0.93
N ILE A 360 6.01 13.59 -0.18
CA ILE A 360 4.87 13.20 0.66
C ILE A 360 4.69 14.17 1.85
N GLU A 361 5.77 14.76 2.36
CA GLU A 361 5.73 15.67 3.51
C GLU A 361 5.23 17.09 3.17
N ARG A 362 5.22 17.49 1.90
CA ARG A 362 4.74 18.81 1.42
C ARG A 362 3.22 18.84 1.28
#